data_AF-A0A7J7KVF0-F1
#
_entry.id   AF-A0A7J7KVF0-F1
#
_cell.length_a   1.000
_cell.length_b   1.000
_cell.length_c   1.000
_cell.angle_alpha   90.00
_cell.angle_beta   90.00
_cell.angle_gamma   90.00
#
_symmetry.space_group_name_H-M   'P 1'
#
loop_
_entity.id
_entity.type
_entity.pdbx_description
1 polymer ?
#
loop_
_entity_poly.entity_id
_entity_poly.type
_entity_poly.pdbx_seq_one_letter_code
_entity_poly.pdbx_strand_id
1 'polypeptide(L)'
;MLNAQYKVEHWGREGAALTSASWNNIWHKWRHENQIDITIKELKNKWNYLKETYSTWLNLKQLAWDGYDEVIDTFNLTEDRWTEVLQVALKAKRFRVMRLPHKEKVV
;
A
#
# COMPACT_ATOMS: atom_id res chain seq x y z
N MET A 1 -11.88 -45.07 7.39
CA MET A 1 -10.71 -44.69 8.20
C MET A 1 -10.15 -43.39 7.63
N LEU A 2 -9.94 -42.40 8.51
CA LEU A 2 -9.49 -41.03 8.23
C LEU A 2 -8.11 -40.97 7.55
N ASN A 3 -7.86 -39.88 6.82
CA ASN A 3 -6.71 -38.94 6.97
C ASN A 3 -6.46 -38.21 5.63
N ALA A 4 -6.24 -36.91 5.54
CA ALA A 4 -6.32 -35.79 6.44
C ALA A 4 -6.38 -34.59 5.48
N GLN A 5 -7.43 -33.78 5.53
CA GLN A 5 -7.38 -32.48 4.88
C GLN A 5 -6.29 -31.70 5.61
N TYR A 6 -5.17 -31.44 4.93
CA TYR A 6 -4.12 -30.56 5.42
C TYR A 6 -4.77 -29.24 5.82
N LYS A 7 -4.96 -29.05 7.11
CA LYS A 7 -5.40 -27.78 7.69
C LYS A 7 -4.19 -26.87 7.55
N VAL A 8 -4.07 -26.23 6.39
CA VAL A 8 -3.10 -25.14 6.19
C VAL A 8 -3.41 -24.15 7.31
N GLU A 9 -2.45 -23.95 8.20
CA GLU A 9 -2.61 -22.96 9.27
C GLU A 9 -2.72 -21.59 8.60
N HIS A 10 -3.95 -21.14 8.41
CA HIS A 10 -4.25 -19.81 7.94
C HIS A 10 -3.96 -18.87 9.11
N TRP A 11 -2.72 -18.38 9.22
CA TRP A 11 -2.22 -17.37 10.17
C TRP A 11 -2.97 -16.02 10.00
N GLY A 12 -4.29 -16.06 10.16
CA GLY A 12 -5.17 -14.94 9.89
C GLY A 12 -5.33 -14.56 8.41
N ARG A 13 -4.94 -15.41 7.47
CA ARG A 13 -4.97 -15.13 6.02
C ARG A 13 -5.64 -16.21 5.18
N GLU A 14 -6.43 -15.76 4.22
CA GLU A 14 -7.01 -16.58 3.16
C GLU A 14 -6.38 -16.13 1.83
N GLY A 15 -5.41 -16.91 1.34
CA GLY A 15 -4.55 -16.49 0.23
C GLY A 15 -3.80 -15.18 0.54
N ALA A 16 -3.90 -14.20 -0.35
CA ALA A 16 -3.27 -12.88 -0.20
C ALA A 16 -4.06 -11.90 0.70
N ALA A 17 -5.26 -12.29 1.15
CA ALA A 17 -6.14 -11.44 1.94
C ALA A 17 -6.13 -11.83 3.42
N LEU A 18 -6.38 -10.84 4.29
CA LEU A 18 -6.64 -11.08 5.71
C LEU A 18 -8.09 -11.55 5.91
N THR A 19 -8.29 -12.53 6.80
CA THR A 19 -9.63 -12.99 7.17
C THR A 19 -10.40 -11.91 7.92
N SER A 20 -11.73 -12.04 7.98
CA SER A 20 -12.58 -11.14 8.77
C SER A 20 -12.18 -11.09 10.25
N ALA A 21 -11.79 -12.24 10.83
CA ALA A 21 -11.31 -12.32 12.21
C ALA A 21 -10.03 -11.49 12.41
N SER A 22 -9.07 -11.58 11.48
CA SER A 22 -7.84 -10.78 11.54
C SER A 22 -8.11 -9.28 11.43
N TRP A 23 -9.03 -8.89 10.55
CA TRP A 23 -9.44 -7.49 10.45
C TRP A 23 -10.10 -6.96 11.72
N ASN A 24 -10.92 -7.77 12.39
CA ASN A 24 -11.47 -7.44 13.71
C ASN A 24 -10.36 -7.22 14.73
N ASN A 25 -9.38 -8.13 14.81
CA ASN A 25 -8.27 -8.01 15.76
C ASN A 25 -7.44 -6.74 15.52
N ILE A 26 -7.11 -6.45 14.25
CA ILE A 26 -6.39 -5.23 13.86
C ILE A 26 -7.21 -3.99 14.25
N TRP A 27 -8.52 -4.00 13.98
CA TRP A 27 -9.39 -2.88 14.32
C TRP A 27 -9.47 -2.61 15.82
N HIS A 28 -9.65 -3.65 16.64
CA HIS A 28 -9.65 -3.52 18.10
C HIS A 28 -8.34 -2.95 18.63
N LYS A 29 -7.20 -3.47 18.15
CA LYS A 29 -5.87 -2.97 18.54
C LYS A 29 -5.68 -1.51 18.11
N TRP A 30 -6.02 -1.18 16.87
CA TRP A 30 -5.90 0.18 16.35
C TRP A 30 -6.74 1.19 17.14
N ARG A 31 -7.98 0.81 17.50
CA ARG A 31 -8.88 1.60 18.34
C ARG A 31 -8.28 1.86 19.72
N HIS A 32 -7.74 0.82 20.35
CA HIS A 32 -7.11 0.91 21.66
C HIS A 32 -5.89 1.84 21.65
N GLU A 33 -5.03 1.73 20.63
CA GLU A 33 -3.77 2.49 20.54
C GLU A 33 -3.99 3.95 20.13
N ASN A 34 -4.93 4.23 19.22
CA ASN A 34 -5.07 5.55 18.63
C ASN A 34 -6.24 6.36 19.22
N GLN A 35 -7.14 5.72 19.97
CA GLN A 35 -8.36 6.34 20.53
C GLN A 35 -9.24 7.06 19.49
N ILE A 36 -9.16 6.63 18.22
CA ILE A 36 -9.96 7.21 17.13
C ILE A 36 -11.17 6.31 16.85
N ASP A 37 -12.31 6.92 16.53
CA ASP A 37 -13.51 6.23 16.09
C ASP A 37 -13.57 6.10 14.57
N ILE A 38 -13.15 4.95 14.06
CA ILE A 38 -13.39 4.53 12.66
C ILE A 38 -14.02 3.15 12.66
N THR A 39 -14.74 2.84 11.59
CA THR A 39 -15.23 1.50 11.29
C THR A 39 -14.12 0.60 10.72
N ILE A 40 -14.32 -0.73 10.78
CA ILE A 40 -13.44 -1.71 10.13
C ILE A 40 -13.34 -1.43 8.61
N LYS A 41 -14.43 -0.97 7.98
CA LYS A 41 -14.47 -0.64 6.55
C LYS A 41 -13.54 0.53 6.23
N GLU A 42 -13.58 1.58 7.02
CA GLU A 42 -12.68 2.74 6.84
C GLU A 42 -11.22 2.36 7.07
N LEU A 43 -10.94 1.51 8.07
CA LEU A 43 -9.59 0.99 8.30
C LEU A 43 -9.07 0.18 7.11
N LYS A 44 -9.89 -0.72 6.56
CA LYS A 44 -9.58 -1.48 5.35
C LYS A 44 -9.31 -0.57 4.16
N ASN A 45 -10.14 0.45 3.97
CA ASN A 45 -9.97 1.42 2.88
C ASN A 45 -8.66 2.20 3.02
N LYS A 46 -8.33 2.69 4.22
CA LYS A 46 -7.05 3.35 4.51
C LYS A 46 -5.86 2.44 4.22
N TRP A 47 -5.92 1.18 4.69
CA TRP A 47 -4.88 0.19 4.41
C TRP A 47 -4.71 -0.07 2.91
N ASN A 48 -5.80 -0.33 2.20
CA ASN A 48 -5.76 -0.60 0.76
C ASN A 48 -5.23 0.59 -0.03
N TYR A 49 -5.63 1.81 0.35
CA TYR A 49 -5.11 3.04 -0.23
C TYR A 49 -3.60 3.17 -0.03
N LEU A 50 -3.10 2.95 1.20
CA LEU A 50 -1.67 3.01 1.49
C LEU A 50 -0.89 1.95 0.71
N LYS A 51 -1.39 0.70 0.70
CA LYS A 51 -0.78 -0.41 -0.03
C LYS A 51 -0.69 -0.12 -1.53
N GLU A 52 -1.77 0.36 -2.15
CA GLU A 52 -1.79 0.71 -3.58
C GLU A 52 -0.85 1.89 -3.87
N THR A 53 -0.89 2.93 -3.02
CA THR A 53 -0.05 4.11 -3.16
C THR A 53 1.41 3.74 -3.11
N TYR A 54 1.84 2.95 -2.12
CA TYR A 54 3.22 2.51 -1.98
C TYR A 54 3.67 1.62 -3.14
N SER A 55 2.84 0.66 -3.56
CA SER A 55 3.13 -0.20 -4.71
C SER A 55 3.31 0.61 -6.00
N THR A 56 2.43 1.58 -6.23
CA THR A 56 2.50 2.48 -7.40
C THR A 56 3.76 3.34 -7.36
N TRP A 57 4.12 3.86 -6.18
CA TRP A 57 5.33 4.66 -6.00
C TRP A 57 6.59 3.83 -6.25
N LEU A 58 6.66 2.60 -5.75
CA LEU A 58 7.82 1.73 -5.96
C LEU A 58 7.99 1.38 -7.44
N ASN A 59 6.90 1.12 -8.14
CA ASN A 59 6.92 0.90 -9.58
C ASN A 59 7.42 2.15 -10.33
N LEU A 60 6.90 3.33 -9.99
CA LEU A 60 7.36 4.61 -10.55
C LEU A 60 8.87 4.82 -10.31
N LYS A 61 9.33 4.55 -9.08
CA LYS A 61 10.74 4.64 -8.70
C LYS A 61 11.63 3.71 -9.52
N GLN A 62 11.17 2.50 -9.81
CA GLN A 62 11.92 1.56 -10.65
C GLN A 62 11.97 2.00 -12.12
N LEU A 63 10.89 2.56 -12.65
CA LEU A 63 10.81 3.01 -14.04
C LEU A 63 11.56 4.33 -14.30
N ALA A 64 11.59 5.21 -13.30
CA ALA A 64 12.05 6.58 -13.44
C ALA A 64 12.98 7.00 -12.27
N TRP A 65 13.88 6.10 -11.91
CA TRP A 65 14.87 6.32 -10.85
C TRP A 65 15.75 7.55 -11.11
N ASP A 66 16.03 7.81 -12.38
CA ASP A 66 16.84 8.92 -12.89
C ASP A 66 16.28 10.31 -12.55
N GLY A 67 14.96 10.43 -12.36
CA GLY A 67 14.32 11.68 -11.97
C GLY A 67 13.81 11.71 -10.54
N TYR A 68 14.16 10.73 -9.71
CA TYR A 68 13.75 10.72 -8.30
C TYR A 68 14.69 11.58 -7.45
N ASP A 69 14.10 12.53 -6.72
CA ASP A 69 14.81 13.38 -5.77
C ASP A 69 14.62 12.84 -4.34
N GLU A 70 15.70 12.31 -3.77
CA GLU A 70 15.67 11.69 -2.44
C GLU A 70 15.43 12.69 -1.31
N VAL A 71 15.82 13.97 -1.52
CA VAL A 71 15.80 15.04 -0.51
C VAL A 71 14.38 15.53 -0.30
N ILE A 72 13.66 15.83 -1.39
CA ILE A 72 12.28 16.34 -1.32
C ILE A 72 11.21 15.26 -1.57
N ASP A 73 11.64 14.03 -1.89
CA ASP A 73 10.80 12.85 -2.11
C ASP A 73 9.80 13.00 -3.26
N THR A 74 10.27 13.58 -4.37
CA THR A 74 9.45 13.83 -5.56
C THR A 74 10.12 13.32 -6.82
N PHE A 75 9.34 13.23 -7.89
CA PHE A 75 9.84 12.90 -9.22
C PHE A 75 9.92 14.18 -10.07
N ASN A 76 11.14 14.62 -10.35
CA ASN A 76 11.44 15.77 -11.18
C ASN A 76 11.69 15.31 -12.62
N LEU A 77 10.66 14.73 -13.25
CA LEU A 77 10.72 14.23 -14.64
C LEU A 77 10.28 15.31 -15.63
N THR A 78 10.82 15.26 -16.84
CA THR A 78 10.34 16.06 -17.98
C THR A 78 8.95 15.58 -18.43
N GLU A 79 8.22 16.42 -19.18
CA GLU A 79 6.89 16.05 -19.70
C GLU A 79 6.92 14.82 -20.62
N ASP A 80 7.97 14.70 -21.45
CA ASP A 80 8.16 13.53 -22.32
C ASP A 80 8.37 12.26 -21.50
N ARG A 81 9.21 12.34 -20.46
CA ARG A 81 9.49 11.19 -19.59
C ARG A 81 8.26 10.80 -18.77
N TRP A 82 7.47 11.77 -18.31
CA TRP A 82 6.16 11.50 -17.72
C TRP A 82 5.23 10.79 -18.70
N THR A 83 5.20 11.19 -19.96
CA THR A 83 4.36 10.57 -20.98
C THR A 83 4.73 9.10 -21.17
N GLU A 84 6.02 8.78 -21.28
CA GLU A 84 6.53 7.42 -21.40
C GLU A 84 6.16 6.55 -20.19
N VAL A 85 6.44 7.04 -18.98
CA VAL A 85 6.16 6.31 -17.73
C VAL A 85 4.66 6.06 -17.56
N LEU A 86 3.82 7.03 -17.90
CA LEU A 86 2.36 6.91 -17.73
C LEU A 86 1.69 5.98 -18.75
N GLN A 87 2.37 5.58 -19.84
CA GLN A 87 1.91 4.46 -20.68
C GLN A 87 1.92 3.13 -19.91
N VAL A 88 2.87 2.96 -18.99
CA VAL A 88 3.05 1.72 -18.23
C VAL A 88 2.37 1.81 -16.85
N ALA A 89 2.49 2.96 -16.19
CA ALA A 89 2.10 3.16 -14.80
C ALA A 89 1.13 4.34 -14.64
N LEU A 90 -0.01 4.32 -15.34
CA LEU A 90 -0.98 5.43 -15.35
C LEU A 90 -1.37 5.94 -13.95
N LYS A 91 -1.51 5.03 -12.98
CA LYS A 91 -1.85 5.38 -11.59
C LYS A 91 -0.79 6.24 -10.89
N ALA A 92 0.43 6.24 -11.40
CA ALA A 92 1.55 7.04 -10.91
C ALA A 92 1.39 8.54 -11.20
N LYS A 93 0.46 8.93 -12.07
CA LYS A 93 0.14 10.34 -12.38
C LYS A 93 -0.13 11.18 -11.12
N ARG A 94 -0.66 10.55 -10.06
CA ARG A 94 -0.89 11.21 -8.77
C ARG A 94 0.40 11.79 -8.14
N PHE A 95 1.56 11.19 -8.41
CA PHE A 95 2.85 11.61 -7.88
C PHE A 95 3.49 12.81 -8.58
N ARG A 96 2.81 13.39 -9.59
CA ARG A 96 3.20 14.72 -10.13
C ARG A 96 3.00 15.84 -9.11
N VAL A 97 2.03 15.67 -8.21
CA VAL A 97 1.64 16.67 -7.21
C VAL A 97 1.73 16.12 -5.78
N MET A 98 1.60 14.81 -5.63
CA MET A 98 1.57 14.13 -4.34
C MET A 98 2.93 13.55 -3.99
N ARG A 99 3.37 13.72 -2.73
CA ARG A 99 4.53 13.01 -2.15
C ARG A 99 4.11 11.66 -1.58
N LEU A 100 5.06 10.79 -1.27
CA LEU A 100 4.73 9.52 -0.62
C LEU A 100 4.22 9.78 0.82
N PRO A 101 3.00 9.33 1.19
CA PRO A 101 2.51 9.48 2.54
C PRO A 101 3.32 8.62 3.53
N HIS A 102 3.66 9.18 4.69
CA HIS A 102 4.32 8.47 5.79
C HIS A 102 5.67 7.80 5.44
N LYS A 103 6.46 8.40 4.54
CA LYS A 103 7.79 7.88 4.13
C LYS A 103 8.68 7.51 5.31
N GLU A 104 8.62 8.28 6.40
CA GLU A 104 9.40 8.04 7.62
C GLU A 104 9.18 6.66 8.25
N LYS A 105 8.05 6.01 7.94
CA LYS A 105 7.70 4.69 8.47
C LYS A 105 8.06 3.55 7.52
N VAL A 106 8.70 3.85 6.39
CA VAL A 106 8.99 2.88 5.32
C VAL A 106 10.51 2.66 5.13
N VAL A 107 11.34 3.21 6.03
CA VAL A 107 12.80 3.05 6.06
C VAL A 107 13.18 1.90 7.00
#